data_AF-A0AA92UXU0-F1
#
_entry.id   AF-A0AA92UXU0-F1
#
_cell.length_a   1.000
_cell.length_b   1.000
_cell.length_c   1.000
_cell.angle_alpha   90.00
_cell.angle_beta   90.00
_cell.angle_gamma   90.00
#
_symmetry.space_group_name_H-M   'P 1'
#
loop_
_entity.id
_entity.type
_entity.pdbx_description
1 polymer ?
#
loop_
_entity_poly.entity_id
_entity_poly.type
_entity_poly.pdbx_seq_one_letter_code
_entity_poly.pdbx_strand_id
1 'polypeptide(L)'
;MKYLDPKADLTFKKIFGNHPKRLISLLNALLPLSEEEQIHEIKYLPTELVPQLEGGKNTIVDVLCTDVRGRKFCVEMQMEWSDAF
;
A
#
# COMPACT_ATOMS: atom_id res chain seq x y z
N MET A 1 -7.47 23.34 12.51
CA MET A 1 -7.95 21.94 12.33
C MET A 1 -6.75 21.02 12.46
N LYS A 2 -6.84 19.92 13.22
CA LYS A 2 -5.80 18.88 13.24
C LYS A 2 -6.18 17.82 12.19
N TYR A 3 -5.39 17.69 11.13
CA TYR A 3 -5.56 16.64 10.12
C TYR A 3 -4.74 15.41 10.51
N LEU A 4 -5.23 14.23 10.14
CA LEU A 4 -4.47 13.00 10.24
C LEU A 4 -3.66 12.83 8.96
N ASP A 5 -2.36 12.52 9.09
CA ASP A 5 -1.52 12.19 7.94
C ASP A 5 -1.94 10.80 7.42
N PRO A 6 -2.44 10.67 6.16
CA PRO A 6 -2.81 9.39 5.59
C PRO A 6 -1.63 8.47 5.34
N LYS A 7 -0.39 8.98 5.34
CA LYS A 7 0.84 8.16 5.22
C LYS A 7 1.13 7.41 6.52
N ALA A 8 0.64 7.89 7.67
CA ALA A 8 0.86 7.26 8.97
C ALA A 8 0.10 5.94 9.10
N ASP A 9 0.74 4.92 9.69
CA ASP A 9 0.25 3.53 9.76
C ASP A 9 -1.22 3.41 10.18
N LEU A 10 -1.54 4.00 11.32
CA LEU A 10 -2.88 3.90 11.91
C LEU A 10 -3.92 4.56 11.01
N THR A 11 -3.61 5.73 10.44
CA THR A 11 -4.52 6.45 9.55
C THR A 11 -4.70 5.67 8.25
N PHE A 12 -3.60 5.18 7.67
CA PHE A 12 -3.61 4.40 6.44
C PHE A 12 -4.45 3.13 6.60
N LYS A 13 -4.18 2.32 7.64
CA LYS A 13 -4.95 1.11 7.97
C LYS A 13 -6.43 1.42 8.18
N LYS A 14 -6.76 2.55 8.79
CA LYS A 14 -8.16 2.96 9.01
C LYS A 14 -8.89 3.34 7.71
N ILE A 15 -8.19 3.95 6.75
CA ILE A 15 -8.78 4.34 5.46
C ILE A 15 -8.87 3.13 4.50
N PHE A 16 -7.82 2.31 4.44
CA PHE A 16 -7.64 1.30 3.40
C PHE A 16 -7.74 -0.15 3.89
N GLY A 17 -7.45 -0.45 5.16
CA GLY A 17 -7.21 -1.81 5.65
C GLY A 17 -8.35 -2.82 5.43
N ASN A 18 -9.60 -2.36 5.38
CA ASN A 18 -10.77 -3.21 5.09
C ASN A 18 -11.53 -2.77 3.82
N HIS A 19 -10.89 -1.97 2.96
CA HIS A 19 -11.54 -1.32 1.82
C HIS A 19 -10.75 -1.57 0.53
N PRO A 20 -10.73 -2.81 0.01
CA PRO A 20 -9.88 -3.19 -1.11
C PRO A 20 -10.13 -2.37 -2.38
N LYS A 21 -11.39 -2.01 -2.66
CA LYS A 21 -11.73 -1.14 -3.80
C LYS A 21 -11.08 0.24 -3.74
N ARG A 22 -10.98 0.83 -2.54
CA ARG A 22 -10.31 2.13 -2.35
C ARG A 22 -8.81 2.01 -2.55
N LEU A 23 -8.21 0.94 -2.04
CA LEU A 23 -6.79 0.71 -2.19
C LEU A 23 -6.43 0.43 -3.67
N ILE A 24 -7.21 -0.39 -4.36
CA ILE A 24 -7.07 -0.61 -5.82
C ILE A 24 -7.14 0.72 -6.57
N SER A 25 -8.15 1.55 -6.29
CA SER A 25 -8.29 2.86 -6.95
C SER A 25 -7.10 3.78 -6.68
N LEU A 26 -6.54 3.76 -5.46
CA LEU A 26 -5.36 4.54 -5.13
C LEU A 26 -4.13 4.03 -5.89
N LEU A 27 -3.88 2.73 -5.86
CA LEU A 27 -2.72 2.12 -6.51
C LEU A 27 -2.75 2.34 -8.03
N ASN A 28 -3.90 2.17 -8.66
CA ASN A 28 -4.08 2.44 -10.09
C ASN A 28 -3.88 3.92 -10.47
N ALA A 29 -4.11 4.85 -9.54
CA ALA A 29 -3.87 6.28 -9.76
C ALA A 29 -2.41 6.69 -9.53
N LEU A 30 -1.67 5.98 -8.67
CA LEU A 30 -0.30 6.32 -8.30
C LEU A 30 0.75 5.56 -9.14
N LEU A 31 0.47 4.30 -9.48
CA LEU A 31 1.40 3.47 -10.24
C LEU A 31 1.29 3.79 -11.72
N PRO A 32 2.41 3.80 -12.47
CA PRO A 32 2.42 4.07 -13.90
C PRO A 32 1.95 2.85 -14.71
N LEU A 33 0.68 2.45 -14.51
CA LEU A 33 0.05 1.31 -15.18
C LEU A 33 -0.79 1.79 -16.36
N SER A 34 -0.71 1.10 -17.50
CA SER A 34 -1.68 1.32 -18.59
C SER A 34 -3.06 0.73 -18.27
N GLU A 35 -4.06 0.99 -19.12
CA GLU A 35 -5.42 0.46 -18.93
C GLU A 35 -5.44 -1.09 -18.92
N GLU A 36 -4.60 -1.72 -19.73
CA GLU A 36 -4.43 -3.18 -19.79
C GLU A 36 -3.59 -3.75 -18.64
N GLU A 37 -3.17 -2.92 -17.70
CA GLU A 37 -2.32 -3.30 -16.58
C GLU A 37 -2.93 -2.88 -15.24
N GLN A 38 -4.18 -2.41 -15.26
CA GLN A 38 -4.90 -1.99 -14.07
C GLN A 38 -5.06 -3.18 -13.10
N ILE A 39 -4.87 -2.90 -11.82
CA ILE A 39 -5.11 -3.85 -10.74
C ILE A 39 -6.62 -4.05 -10.63
N HIS A 40 -7.07 -5.31 -10.59
CA HIS A 40 -8.48 -5.65 -10.38
C HIS A 40 -8.73 -6.41 -9.07
N GLU A 41 -7.69 -7.00 -8.49
CA GLU A 41 -7.77 -7.75 -7.23
C GLU A 41 -6.54 -7.46 -6.37
N ILE A 42 -6.76 -7.39 -5.05
CA ILE A 42 -5.69 -7.34 -4.06
C ILE A 42 -5.93 -8.33 -2.93
N LYS A 43 -4.84 -8.82 -2.35
CA LYS A 43 -4.85 -9.60 -1.11
C LYS A 43 -3.87 -9.00 -0.11
N TYR A 44 -4.35 -8.67 1.08
CA TYR A 44 -3.50 -8.27 2.19
C TYR A 44 -2.65 -9.46 2.64
N LEU A 45 -1.34 -9.27 2.69
CA LEU A 45 -0.41 -10.26 3.20
C LEU A 45 -0.23 -10.06 4.72
N PRO A 46 -0.02 -11.15 5.49
CA PRO A 46 0.25 -11.05 6.92
C PRO A 46 1.56 -10.29 7.17
N THR A 47 1.55 -9.39 8.16
CA THR A 47 2.70 -8.55 8.55
C THR A 47 3.92 -9.36 9.01
N GLU A 48 3.76 -10.64 9.34
CA GLU A 48 4.82 -11.54 9.82
C GLU A 48 5.81 -11.98 8.73
N LEU A 49 5.47 -11.77 7.45
CA LEU A 49 6.34 -12.11 6.31
C LEU A 49 7.20 -10.94 5.84
N VAL A 50 7.06 -9.77 6.45
CA VAL A 50 7.87 -8.58 6.15
C VAL A 50 9.21 -8.73 6.87
N PRO A 51 10.35 -8.88 6.18
CA PRO A 51 11.64 -8.90 6.85
C PRO A 51 11.85 -7.59 7.60
N GLN A 52 12.17 -7.67 8.90
CA GLN A 52 12.58 -6.50 9.66
C GLN A 52 13.89 -5.96 9.04
N LEU A 53 13.78 -4.84 8.34
CA LEU A 53 14.95 -4.10 7.87
C LEU A 53 15.61 -3.43 9.08
N GLU A 54 16.94 -3.55 9.19
CA GLU A 54 17.70 -2.87 10.24
C GLU A 54 17.43 -1.36 10.18
N GLY A 55 16.86 -0.81 11.26
CA GLY A 55 16.43 0.60 11.32
C GLY A 55 14.98 0.82 11.77
N GLY A 56 14.19 -0.23 12.01
CA GLY A 56 12.87 -0.10 12.66
C GLY A 56 11.81 0.62 11.82
N LYS A 57 11.98 0.63 10.49
CA LYS A 57 10.94 1.12 9.58
C LYS A 57 9.78 0.14 9.62
N ASN A 58 8.72 0.51 10.36
CA ASN A 58 7.46 -0.22 10.33
C ASN A 58 6.89 -0.03 8.93
N THR A 59 7.11 -1.00 8.03
CA THR A 59 6.46 -1.07 6.72
C THR A 59 4.95 -1.11 6.92
N ILE A 60 4.23 -0.32 6.13
CA ILE A 60 2.79 -0.25 6.19
C ILE A 60 2.25 -0.83 4.89
N VAL A 61 1.88 -2.11 4.95
CA VAL A 61 1.10 -2.88 3.96
C VAL A 61 1.90 -3.53 2.83
N ASP A 62 1.96 -4.86 2.86
CA ASP A 62 2.30 -5.74 1.75
C ASP A 62 1.00 -6.31 1.14
N VAL A 63 0.63 -5.83 -0.04
CA VAL A 63 -0.51 -6.35 -0.81
C VAL A 63 -0.04 -7.07 -2.06
N LEU A 64 -0.53 -8.30 -2.24
CA LEU A 64 -0.40 -9.00 -3.51
C LEU A 64 -1.48 -8.47 -4.46
N CYS A 65 -1.05 -7.78 -5.51
CA CYS A 65 -1.91 -7.27 -6.56
C CYS A 65 -1.99 -8.29 -7.70
N THR A 66 -3.17 -8.42 -8.30
CA THR A 66 -3.37 -9.11 -9.60
C THR A 66 -3.91 -8.09 -10.60
N ASP A 67 -3.24 -7.96 -11.74
CA ASP A 67 -3.70 -7.10 -12.84
C ASP A 67 -4.64 -7.84 -13.81
N VAL A 68 -5.25 -7.10 -14.73
CA VAL A 68 -6.20 -7.68 -15.72
C VAL A 68 -5.58 -8.75 -16.63
N ARG A 69 -4.25 -8.84 -16.71
CA ARG A 69 -3.51 -9.87 -17.47
C ARG A 69 -3.14 -11.08 -16.60
N GLY A 70 -3.52 -11.08 -15.32
CA GLY A 70 -3.19 -12.11 -14.36
C GLY A 70 -1.76 -12.03 -13.82
N ARG A 71 -1.00 -10.96 -14.12
CA ARG A 71 0.33 -10.75 -13.53
C ARG A 71 0.16 -10.41 -12.06
N LYS A 72 1.07 -10.94 -11.25
CA LYS A 72 1.07 -10.74 -9.80
C LYS A 72 2.32 -10.02 -9.35
N PHE A 73 2.15 -9.03 -8.48
CA PHE A 73 3.25 -8.28 -7.90
C PHE A 73 2.88 -7.80 -6.49
N CYS A 74 3.88 -7.69 -5.63
CA CYS A 74 3.70 -7.12 -4.30
C CYS A 74 3.86 -5.61 -4.38
N VAL A 75 2.98 -4.88 -3.70
CA VAL A 75 3.15 -3.46 -3.43
C VAL A 75 3.33 -3.28 -1.94
N GLU A 76 4.45 -2.65 -1.59
CA GLU A 76 4.84 -2.35 -0.23
C GLU A 76 4.76 -0.83 -0.03
N MET A 77 4.09 -0.35 1.03
CA MET A 77 4.16 1.07 1.38
C MET A 77 5.15 1.34 2.50
N GLN A 78 6.03 2.29 2.20
CA GLN A 78 7.12 2.70 3.06
C GLN A 78 6.98 4.18 3.37
N MET A 79 7.04 4.52 4.66
CA MET A 79 7.27 5.90 5.07
C MET A 79 8.75 6.06 5.37
N GLU A 80 9.41 6.97 4.66
CA GLU A 80 10.71 7.46 5.10
C GLU A 80 10.52 8.53 6.18
N TRP A 81 11.20 8.34 7.32
CA TRP A 81 11.34 9.41 8.29
C TRP A 81 12.19 10.51 7.66
N SER A 82 11.60 11.68 7.44
CA SER A 82 12.32 12.88 7.05
C SER A 82 11.94 14.01 7.99
N ASP A 83 12.92 14.81 8.42
CA ASP A 83 12.71 16.05 9.18
C ASP A 83 12.01 17.15 8.35
N ALA A 84 11.64 16.86 7.09
CA ALA A 84 10.92 17.77 6.23
C ALA A 84 9.45 17.92 6.70
N PHE A 85 9.22 18.97 7.49
CA PHE A 85 7.98 19.73 7.53
C PHE A 85 8.23 21.14 6.98
#